data_AF-A0A6G0YN61-F1
#
_entry.id   AF-A0A6G0YN61-F1
#
_cell.length_a   1.000
_cell.length_b   1.000
_cell.length_c   1.000
_cell.angle_alpha   90.00
_cell.angle_beta   90.00
_cell.angle_gamma   90.00
#
_symmetry.space_group_name_H-M   'P 1'
#
loop_
_entity.id
_entity.type
_entity.pdbx_description
1 polymer ?
#
loop_
_entity_poly.entity_id
_entity_poly.type
_entity_poly.pdbx_seq_one_letter_code
_entity_poly.pdbx_strand_id
1 'polypeptide(L)'
;MIISLQRITAGLTKNRVETQIENKGYDNYALNRFKKTRLLADHILLKKARAESKYILKKNKTSSWKNFTSSINNHTHSSTLWNNIKAFKGIKYQHIPNTLHYEHENTQVELSSTCDIAHSFVKYFQTNSSNSNFDNDFAIYKKAKDESFNINSYIHSNNNEYNLPPTIGELHSELRNCTSKSPGSDDIAYTFIKNLSEFALNKMLTIYNLIWAHGILPIKWC
;
A
#
# COMPACT_ATOMS: atom_id res chain seq x y z
N MET A 1 -11.15 15.86 -23.08
CA MET A 1 -11.91 14.59 -23.05
C MET A 1 -11.76 13.79 -21.74
N ILE A 2 -10.82 14.13 -20.84
CA ILE A 2 -10.61 13.42 -19.56
C ILE A 2 -11.50 13.98 -18.42
N ILE A 3 -11.89 15.26 -18.49
CA ILE A 3 -12.76 15.91 -17.47
C ILE A 3 -14.23 15.41 -17.55
N SER A 4 -14.65 14.89 -18.71
CA SER A 4 -16.03 14.41 -18.91
C SER A 4 -16.31 13.06 -18.27
N LEU A 5 -15.30 12.19 -18.11
CA LEU A 5 -15.46 10.84 -17.56
C LEU A 5 -15.59 10.84 -16.03
N GLN A 6 -14.91 11.75 -15.31
CA GLN A 6 -15.04 11.89 -13.85
C GLN A 6 -16.41 12.45 -13.43
N ARG A 7 -17.03 13.33 -14.23
CA ARG A 7 -18.38 13.84 -13.95
C ARG A 7 -19.47 12.78 -14.16
N ILE A 8 -19.29 11.88 -15.14
CA ILE A 8 -20.24 10.80 -15.43
C ILE A 8 -20.20 9.72 -14.32
N THR A 9 -19.01 9.35 -13.86
CA THR A 9 -18.87 8.37 -12.76
C THR A 9 -19.36 8.91 -11.42
N ALA A 10 -19.15 10.20 -11.11
CA ALA A 10 -19.70 10.86 -9.93
C ALA A 10 -21.24 11.01 -9.97
N GLY A 11 -21.82 11.26 -11.16
CA GLY A 11 -23.28 11.34 -11.33
C GLY A 11 -23.99 9.98 -11.17
N LEU A 12 -23.36 8.89 -11.61
CA LEU A 12 -23.89 7.53 -11.48
C LEU A 12 -23.83 7.00 -10.04
N THR A 13 -22.78 7.32 -9.28
CA THR A 13 -22.68 6.94 -7.87
C THR A 13 -23.62 7.75 -6.99
N LYS A 14 -23.80 9.05 -7.27
CA LYS A 14 -24.75 9.92 -6.55
C LYS A 14 -26.21 9.47 -6.72
N ASN A 15 -26.67 9.25 -7.94
CA ASN A 15 -28.03 8.74 -8.23
C ASN A 15 -28.30 7.33 -7.63
N ARG A 16 -27.28 6.47 -7.60
CA ARG A 16 -27.35 5.12 -7.01
C ARG A 16 -27.40 5.15 -5.48
N VAL A 17 -26.77 6.14 -4.85
CA VAL A 17 -26.79 6.33 -3.40
C VAL A 17 -28.11 6.99 -2.97
N GLU A 18 -28.60 8.00 -3.69
CA GLU A 18 -29.87 8.67 -3.41
C GLU A 18 -31.07 7.70 -3.48
N THR A 19 -31.18 6.90 -4.54
CA THR A 19 -32.24 5.87 -4.66
C THR A 19 -32.16 4.75 -3.61
N GLN A 20 -30.97 4.44 -3.09
CA GLN A 20 -30.80 3.46 -2.01
C GLN A 20 -31.11 4.06 -0.63
N ILE A 21 -30.82 5.35 -0.42
CA ILE A 21 -31.12 6.07 0.82
C ILE A 21 -32.63 6.33 0.95
N GLU A 22 -33.30 6.76 -0.12
CA GLU A 22 -34.75 7.00 -0.11
C GLU A 22 -35.56 5.74 0.24
N ASN A 23 -35.23 4.60 -0.38
CA ASN A 23 -35.94 3.34 -0.13
C ASN A 23 -35.68 2.77 1.28
N LYS A 24 -34.46 2.91 1.81
CA LYS A 24 -34.14 2.52 3.19
C LYS A 24 -34.84 3.42 4.22
N GLY A 25 -35.10 4.68 3.86
CA GLY A 25 -35.89 5.62 4.63
C GLY A 25 -37.35 5.19 4.77
N TYR A 26 -37.97 4.71 3.69
CA TYR A 26 -39.39 4.32 3.68
C TYR A 26 -39.68 3.05 4.49
N ASP A 27 -38.84 2.02 4.39
CA ASP A 27 -38.95 0.79 5.21
C ASP A 27 -38.89 1.11 6.71
N ASN A 28 -37.95 1.97 7.10
CA ASN A 28 -37.77 2.40 8.49
C ASN A 28 -38.95 3.25 8.98
N TYR A 29 -39.48 4.13 8.12
CA TYR A 29 -40.70 4.89 8.41
C TYR A 29 -41.89 3.96 8.65
N ALA A 30 -42.15 3.01 7.76
CA ALA A 30 -43.25 2.05 7.89
C ALA A 30 -43.10 1.17 9.13
N LEU A 31 -41.86 0.76 9.47
CA LEU A 31 -41.56 0.00 10.67
C LEU A 31 -41.85 0.80 11.94
N ASN A 32 -41.40 2.05 12.00
CA ASN A 32 -41.61 2.93 13.14
C ASN A 32 -43.09 3.26 13.34
N ARG A 33 -43.84 3.44 12.24
CA ARG A 33 -45.29 3.65 12.26
C ARG A 33 -46.02 2.42 12.82
N PHE A 34 -45.75 1.22 12.30
CA PHE A 34 -46.33 -0.02 12.81
C PHE A 34 -46.00 -0.28 14.29
N LYS A 35 -44.77 0.03 14.73
CA LYS A 35 -44.38 -0.09 16.15
C LYS A 35 -45.23 0.77 17.08
N LYS A 36 -45.66 1.96 16.61
CA LYS A 36 -46.49 2.91 17.39
C LYS A 36 -47.96 2.52 17.42
N THR A 37 -48.53 2.15 16.28
CA THR A 37 -49.98 1.95 16.14
C THR A 37 -50.43 0.51 16.37
N ARG A 38 -49.58 -0.47 16.01
CA ARG A 38 -49.89 -1.92 15.95
C ARG A 38 -51.15 -2.30 15.16
N LEU A 39 -51.63 -1.41 14.28
CA LEU A 39 -52.78 -1.67 13.42
C LEU A 39 -52.44 -2.64 12.29
N LEU A 40 -53.43 -3.42 11.85
CA LEU A 40 -53.30 -4.36 10.73
C LEU A 40 -52.92 -3.63 9.43
N ALA A 41 -53.51 -2.46 9.18
CA ALA A 41 -53.21 -1.64 8.00
C ALA A 41 -51.73 -1.24 7.94
N ASP A 42 -51.13 -0.83 9.07
CA ASP A 42 -49.72 -0.46 9.13
C ASP A 42 -48.80 -1.69 9.01
N HIS A 43 -49.24 -2.88 9.44
CA HIS A 43 -48.51 -4.12 9.20
C HIS A 43 -48.48 -4.50 7.72
N ILE A 44 -49.60 -4.31 7.01
CA ILE A 44 -49.69 -4.53 5.55
C ILE A 44 -48.76 -3.55 4.83
N LEU A 45 -48.75 -2.28 5.23
CA LEU A 45 -47.85 -1.27 4.68
C LEU A 45 -46.37 -1.66 4.86
N LEU A 46 -45.98 -2.09 6.07
CA LEU A 46 -44.63 -2.56 6.36
C LEU A 46 -44.24 -3.78 5.49
N LYS A 47 -45.15 -4.74 5.31
CA LYS A 47 -44.90 -5.89 4.44
C LYS A 47 -44.69 -5.46 2.98
N LYS A 48 -45.51 -4.53 2.49
CA LYS A 48 -45.39 -3.97 1.13
C LYS A 48 -44.04 -3.26 0.95
N ALA A 49 -43.68 -2.36 1.87
CA ALA A 49 -42.42 -1.64 1.84
C ALA A 49 -41.22 -2.60 1.81
N ARG A 50 -41.20 -3.59 2.71
CA ARG A 50 -40.14 -4.61 2.75
C ARG A 50 -40.04 -5.45 1.47
N ALA A 51 -41.18 -5.78 0.86
CA ALA A 51 -41.19 -6.52 -0.40
C ALA A 51 -40.60 -5.69 -1.54
N GLU A 52 -40.97 -4.41 -1.62
CA GLU A 52 -40.44 -3.46 -2.60
C GLU A 52 -38.94 -3.24 -2.42
N SER A 53 -38.48 -3.00 -1.21
CA SER A 53 -37.06 -2.86 -0.86
C SER A 53 -36.23 -4.10 -1.24
N LYS A 54 -36.74 -5.30 -0.93
CA LYS A 54 -36.11 -6.57 -1.36
C LYS A 54 -36.06 -6.71 -2.88
N TYR A 55 -37.15 -6.35 -3.57
CA TYR A 55 -37.21 -6.40 -5.03
C TYR A 55 -36.19 -5.45 -5.66
N ILE A 56 -36.15 -4.19 -5.22
CA ILE A 56 -35.21 -3.18 -5.70
C ILE A 56 -33.76 -3.63 -5.45
N LEU A 57 -33.45 -4.12 -4.24
CA LEU A 57 -32.11 -4.61 -3.90
C LEU A 57 -31.69 -5.76 -4.82
N LYS A 58 -32.59 -6.73 -5.06
CA LYS A 58 -32.33 -7.85 -5.97
C LYS A 58 -32.11 -7.37 -7.40
N LYS A 59 -32.99 -6.51 -7.92
CA LYS A 59 -32.89 -5.91 -9.27
C LYS A 59 -31.56 -5.18 -9.45
N ASN A 60 -31.18 -4.34 -8.49
CA ASN A 60 -29.95 -3.55 -8.54
C ASN A 60 -28.69 -4.41 -8.44
N LYS A 61 -28.68 -5.44 -7.59
CA LYS A 61 -27.58 -6.40 -7.49
C LYS A 61 -27.40 -7.17 -8.80
N THR A 62 -28.49 -7.69 -9.37
CA THR A 62 -28.45 -8.42 -10.65
C THR A 62 -27.96 -7.53 -11.78
N SER A 63 -28.48 -6.30 -11.91
CA SER A 63 -28.06 -5.35 -12.94
C SER A 63 -26.58 -4.97 -12.78
N SER A 64 -26.15 -4.66 -11.56
CA SER A 64 -24.74 -4.34 -11.28
C SER A 64 -23.82 -5.51 -11.60
N TRP A 65 -24.21 -6.75 -11.28
CA TRP A 65 -23.41 -7.93 -11.58
C TRP A 65 -23.28 -8.16 -13.08
N LYS A 66 -24.39 -8.06 -13.82
CA LYS A 66 -24.40 -8.21 -15.28
C LYS A 66 -23.51 -7.15 -15.96
N ASN A 67 -23.59 -5.90 -15.50
CA ASN A 67 -22.74 -4.83 -16.02
C ASN A 67 -21.26 -5.06 -15.71
N PHE A 68 -20.95 -5.55 -14.51
CA PHE A 68 -19.58 -5.88 -14.14
C PHE A 68 -19.04 -7.03 -14.98
N THR A 69 -19.75 -8.17 -15.07
CA THR A 69 -19.26 -9.34 -15.80
C THR A 69 -19.09 -9.08 -17.29
N SER A 70 -19.94 -8.23 -17.89
CA SER A 70 -19.79 -7.81 -19.29
C SER A 70 -18.62 -6.85 -19.54
N SER A 71 -18.11 -6.18 -18.50
CA SER A 71 -16.95 -5.27 -18.60
C SER A 71 -15.59 -5.97 -18.47
N ILE A 72 -15.57 -7.25 -18.09
CA ILE A 72 -14.33 -8.02 -17.87
C ILE A 72 -13.65 -8.29 -19.22
N ASN A 73 -12.37 -7.96 -19.31
CA ASN A 73 -11.53 -8.20 -20.48
C ASN A 73 -10.06 -8.45 -20.08
N ASN A 74 -9.18 -8.67 -21.06
CA ASN A 74 -7.76 -8.98 -20.85
C ASN A 74 -6.95 -7.86 -20.17
N HIS A 75 -7.49 -6.64 -20.08
CA HIS A 75 -6.87 -5.51 -19.38
C HIS A 75 -7.42 -5.33 -17.96
N THR A 76 -8.34 -6.18 -17.50
CA THR A 76 -8.94 -6.07 -16.17
C THR A 76 -7.95 -6.55 -15.10
N HIS A 77 -7.53 -5.65 -14.22
CA HIS A 77 -6.65 -6.00 -13.10
C HIS A 77 -7.34 -6.96 -12.12
N SER A 78 -6.60 -7.97 -11.66
CA SER A 78 -7.06 -8.96 -10.69
C SER A 78 -7.57 -8.34 -9.38
N SER A 79 -6.98 -7.22 -8.94
CA SER A 79 -7.42 -6.48 -7.76
C SER A 79 -8.86 -5.96 -7.90
N THR A 80 -9.21 -5.39 -9.05
CA THR A 80 -10.56 -4.92 -9.36
C THR A 80 -11.56 -6.07 -9.37
N LEU A 81 -11.19 -7.23 -9.92
CA LEU A 81 -12.00 -8.45 -9.89
C LEU A 81 -12.30 -8.89 -8.45
N TRP A 82 -11.26 -9.05 -7.64
CA TRP A 82 -11.39 -9.49 -6.26
C TRP A 82 -12.16 -8.51 -5.39
N ASN A 83 -11.96 -7.21 -5.57
CA ASN A 83 -12.69 -6.18 -4.85
C ASN A 83 -14.19 -6.22 -5.15
N ASN A 84 -14.57 -6.41 -6.43
CA ASN A 84 -15.97 -6.58 -6.81
C ASN A 84 -16.56 -7.86 -6.21
N ILE A 85 -15.86 -9.01 -6.30
CA ILE A 85 -16.32 -10.27 -5.71
C ILE A 85 -16.55 -10.12 -4.19
N LYS A 86 -15.61 -9.49 -3.48
CA LYS A 86 -15.74 -9.20 -2.04
C LYS A 86 -16.94 -8.31 -1.74
N ALA A 87 -17.13 -7.24 -2.51
CA ALA A 87 -18.29 -6.35 -2.37
C ALA A 87 -19.62 -7.10 -2.58
N PHE A 88 -19.69 -8.01 -3.56
CA PHE A 88 -20.87 -8.85 -3.80
C PHE A 88 -21.14 -9.84 -2.66
N LYS A 89 -20.09 -10.37 -2.03
CA LYS A 89 -20.19 -11.18 -0.80
C LYS A 89 -20.56 -10.36 0.44
N GLY A 90 -20.65 -9.04 0.34
CA GLY A 90 -20.92 -8.15 1.47
C GLY A 90 -19.71 -7.90 2.36
N ILE A 91 -18.50 -8.29 1.93
CA ILE A 91 -17.26 -7.99 2.62
C ILE A 91 -16.94 -6.53 2.32
N LYS A 92 -17.03 -5.69 3.37
CA LYS A 92 -16.71 -4.27 3.25
C LYS A 92 -15.21 -4.13 2.98
N TYR A 93 -14.86 -3.53 1.84
CA TYR A 93 -13.50 -3.09 1.60
C TYR A 93 -13.21 -1.93 2.56
N GLN A 94 -12.25 -2.12 3.47
CA GLN A 94 -11.72 -1.03 4.28
C GLN A 94 -10.64 -0.35 3.46
N HIS A 95 -10.94 0.86 2.98
CA HIS A 95 -9.92 1.70 2.36
C HIS A 95 -8.92 2.10 3.44
N ILE A 96 -7.62 1.99 3.13
CA ILE A 96 -6.58 2.49 4.02
C ILE A 96 -6.79 4.01 4.12
N PRO A 97 -6.91 4.60 5.32
CA PRO A 97 -7.09 6.03 5.45
C PRO A 97 -5.97 6.79 4.74
N ASN A 98 -6.32 7.86 4.02
CA ASN A 98 -5.31 8.73 3.39
C ASN A 98 -4.63 9.65 4.41
N THR A 99 -5.20 9.72 5.61
CA THR A 99 -4.72 10.54 6.73
C THR A 99 -4.31 9.64 7.88
N LEU A 100 -3.15 9.93 8.46
CA LEU A 100 -2.71 9.31 9.70
C LEU A 100 -3.07 10.27 10.84
N HIS A 101 -3.86 9.76 11.80
CA HIS A 101 -4.17 10.46 13.03
C HIS A 101 -3.56 9.69 14.20
N TYR A 102 -2.76 10.36 15.02
CA TYR A 102 -2.22 9.78 16.24
C TYR A 102 -1.93 10.88 17.27
N GLU A 103 -1.80 10.48 18.53
CA GLU A 103 -1.46 11.38 19.63
C GLU A 103 0.02 11.24 19.96
N HIS A 104 0.70 12.38 20.10
CA HIS A 104 2.10 12.44 20.51
C HIS A 104 2.27 13.55 21.54
N GLU A 105 2.79 13.24 22.73
CA GLU A 105 3.04 14.22 23.80
C GLU A 105 1.81 15.10 24.12
N ASN A 106 0.61 14.49 24.19
CA ASN A 106 -0.68 15.15 24.39
C ASN A 106 -1.10 16.14 23.27
N THR A 107 -0.48 16.05 22.10
CA THR A 107 -0.88 16.79 20.89
C THR A 107 -1.45 15.83 19.86
N GLN A 108 -2.59 16.21 19.28
CA GLN A 108 -3.21 15.49 18.18
C GLN A 108 -2.48 15.85 16.88
N VAL A 109 -1.89 14.85 16.23
CA VAL A 109 -1.16 15.00 14.98
C VAL A 109 -1.99 14.41 13.85
N GLU A 110 -2.19 15.21 12.79
CA GLU A 110 -2.87 14.81 11.57
C GLU A 110 -1.94 14.99 10.37
N LEU A 111 -1.63 13.89 9.69
CA LEU A 111 -0.76 13.89 8.51
C LEU A 111 -1.53 13.41 7.30
N SER A 112 -1.49 14.18 6.21
CA SER A 112 -2.13 13.84 4.92
C SER A 112 -1.13 13.53 3.80
N SER A 113 0.13 13.92 3.97
CA SER A 113 1.20 13.70 3.00
C SER A 113 1.83 12.32 3.19
N THR A 114 1.97 11.54 2.12
CA THR A 114 2.62 10.22 2.17
C THR A 114 4.05 10.30 2.70
N CYS A 115 4.77 11.37 2.39
CA CYS A 115 6.14 11.59 2.86
C CYS A 115 6.17 11.80 4.37
N ASP A 116 5.29 12.64 4.91
CA ASP A 116 5.25 12.94 6.34
C ASP A 116 4.79 11.72 7.15
N ILE A 117 3.82 10.97 6.61
CA ILE A 117 3.38 9.70 7.18
C ILE A 117 4.54 8.70 7.24
N ALA A 118 5.31 8.56 6.16
CA ALA A 118 6.47 7.68 6.14
C ALA A 118 7.54 8.10 7.17
N HIS A 119 7.85 9.39 7.26
CA HIS A 119 8.79 9.92 8.26
C HIS A 119 8.30 9.70 9.70
N SER A 120 6.99 9.85 9.95
CA SER A 120 6.40 9.55 11.26
C SER A 120 6.59 8.09 11.66
N PHE A 121 6.36 7.15 10.72
CA PHE A 121 6.66 5.75 10.95
C PHE A 121 8.15 5.48 11.22
N VAL A 122 9.05 6.11 10.45
CA VAL A 122 10.49 5.98 10.68
C VAL A 122 10.86 6.42 12.09
N LYS A 123 10.40 7.59 12.53
CA LYS A 123 10.63 8.09 13.89
C LYS A 123 10.07 7.13 14.94
N TYR A 124 8.84 6.66 14.75
CA TYR A 124 8.22 5.71 15.67
C TYR A 124 9.04 4.42 15.82
N PHE A 125 9.44 3.81 14.70
CA PHE A 125 10.23 2.58 14.73
C PHE A 125 11.65 2.81 15.27
N GLN A 126 12.27 3.94 14.96
CA GLN A 126 13.58 4.32 15.51
C GLN A 126 13.49 4.45 17.03
N THR A 127 12.49 5.18 17.54
CA THR A 127 12.27 5.33 18.98
C THR A 127 12.00 3.98 19.62
N ASN A 128 11.11 3.17 19.05
CA ASN A 128 10.74 1.86 19.61
C ASN A 128 11.90 0.84 19.57
N SER A 129 12.77 0.94 18.57
CA SER A 129 13.95 0.07 18.42
C SER A 129 15.22 0.66 19.06
N SER A 130 15.11 1.82 19.72
CA SER A 130 16.24 2.47 20.36
C SER A 130 16.77 1.64 21.53
N ASN A 131 18.09 1.62 21.70
CA ASN A 131 18.73 0.98 22.84
C ASN A 131 18.27 1.57 24.19
N SER A 132 17.72 2.79 24.19
CA SER A 132 17.14 3.42 25.39
C SER A 132 15.92 2.70 25.96
N ASN A 133 15.28 1.82 25.18
CA ASN A 133 14.12 1.05 25.65
C ASN A 133 14.51 -0.28 26.31
N PHE A 134 15.78 -0.64 26.29
CA PHE A 134 16.25 -1.85 26.96
C PHE A 134 16.51 -1.59 28.44
N ASP A 135 16.40 -2.66 29.24
CA ASP A 135 16.92 -2.66 30.60
C ASP A 135 18.43 -2.35 30.58
N ASN A 136 18.91 -1.62 31.59
CA ASN A 136 20.31 -1.22 31.70
C ASN A 136 21.25 -2.43 31.66
N ASP A 137 20.88 -3.55 32.30
CA ASP A 137 21.71 -4.76 32.30
C ASP A 137 21.81 -5.38 30.89
N PHE A 138 20.70 -5.40 30.15
CA PHE A 138 20.68 -5.88 28.77
C PHE A 138 21.42 -4.93 27.83
N ALA A 139 21.29 -3.62 28.02
CA ALA A 139 21.99 -2.63 27.21
C ALA A 139 23.51 -2.75 27.36
N ILE A 140 24.01 -2.95 28.59
CA ILE A 140 25.43 -3.22 28.87
C ILE A 140 25.88 -4.53 28.21
N TYR A 141 25.11 -5.61 28.39
CA TYR A 141 25.41 -6.90 27.77
C TYR A 141 25.48 -6.81 26.24
N LYS A 142 24.47 -6.19 25.61
CA LYS A 142 24.39 -6.00 24.16
C LYS A 142 25.58 -5.20 23.65
N LYS A 143 25.89 -4.07 24.30
CA LYS A 143 27.04 -3.24 23.91
C LYS A 143 28.36 -4.02 24.00
N ALA A 144 28.59 -4.74 25.10
CA ALA A 144 29.76 -5.59 25.24
C ALA A 144 29.80 -6.70 24.17
N LYS A 145 28.65 -7.26 23.79
CA LYS A 145 28.56 -8.29 22.74
C LYS A 145 28.82 -7.73 21.34
N ASP A 146 28.27 -6.56 21.03
CA ASP A 146 28.47 -5.86 19.75
C ASP A 146 29.95 -5.42 19.61
N GLU A 147 30.56 -4.90 20.68
CA GLU A 147 31.98 -4.50 20.70
C GLU A 147 32.95 -5.69 20.68
N SER A 148 32.57 -6.82 21.29
CA SER A 148 33.36 -8.06 21.25
C SER A 148 33.18 -8.85 19.95
N PHE A 149 32.21 -8.47 19.12
CA PHE A 149 32.04 -9.04 17.79
C PHE A 149 33.14 -8.52 16.86
N ASN A 150 34.33 -9.10 17.00
CA ASN A 150 35.38 -8.95 16.02
C ASN A 150 34.97 -9.79 14.81
N ILE A 151 34.42 -9.12 13.78
CA ILE A 151 34.36 -9.71 12.44
C ILE A 151 35.81 -10.04 12.11
N ASN A 152 36.19 -11.32 12.23
CA ASN A 152 37.48 -11.79 11.76
C ASN A 152 37.56 -11.42 10.28
N SER A 153 38.18 -10.28 9.97
CA SER A 153 38.37 -9.76 8.61
C SER A 153 39.28 -10.67 7.78
N TYR A 154 39.85 -11.71 8.41
CA TYR A 154 40.37 -12.91 7.76
C TYR A 154 39.24 -13.78 7.17
N ILE A 155 38.29 -13.18 6.46
CA ILE A 155 37.45 -13.93 5.52
C ILE A 155 38.23 -14.02 4.22
N HIS A 156 38.85 -15.20 4.06
CA HIS A 156 39.09 -15.90 2.79
C HIS A 156 40.36 -15.54 2.00
N SER A 157 41.44 -16.27 2.30
CA SER A 157 42.45 -16.65 1.29
C SER A 157 41.95 -17.76 0.34
N ASN A 158 40.63 -17.97 0.26
CA ASN A 158 40.05 -18.96 -0.63
C ASN A 158 39.63 -18.27 -1.91
N ASN A 159 40.27 -18.66 -3.02
CA ASN A 159 40.01 -18.21 -4.39
C ASN A 159 38.66 -18.71 -4.93
N ASN A 160 37.62 -18.68 -4.11
CA ASN A 160 36.28 -19.05 -4.52
C ASN A 160 35.73 -17.97 -5.45
N GLU A 161 34.95 -18.39 -6.44
CA GLU A 161 34.42 -17.53 -7.51
C GLU A 161 33.67 -16.30 -6.98
N TYR A 162 32.95 -16.45 -5.86
CA TYR A 162 32.20 -15.36 -5.22
C TYR A 162 33.07 -14.31 -4.49
N ASN A 163 34.39 -14.51 -4.36
CA ASN A 163 35.31 -13.53 -3.80
C ASN A 163 36.05 -12.72 -4.88
N LEU A 164 35.84 -13.05 -6.16
CA LEU A 164 36.48 -12.34 -7.26
C LEU A 164 35.85 -10.95 -7.45
N PRO A 165 36.63 -9.97 -7.96
CA PRO A 165 36.07 -8.67 -8.31
C PRO A 165 34.93 -8.82 -9.32
N PRO A 166 33.83 -8.06 -9.15
CA PRO A 166 32.74 -8.03 -10.11
C PRO A 166 33.19 -7.86 -11.56
N THR A 167 32.50 -8.56 -12.45
CA THR A 167 32.71 -8.53 -13.89
C THR A 167 31.66 -7.66 -14.59
N ILE A 168 31.96 -7.25 -15.83
CA ILE A 168 31.02 -6.48 -16.64
C ILE A 168 29.75 -7.28 -16.96
N GLY A 169 29.86 -8.61 -17.11
CA GLY A 169 28.73 -9.50 -17.37
C GLY A 169 27.76 -9.57 -16.19
N GLU A 170 28.29 -9.64 -14.97
CA GLU A 170 27.50 -9.57 -13.74
C GLU A 170 26.80 -8.22 -13.60
N LEU A 171 27.52 -7.12 -13.86
CA LEU A 171 26.93 -5.77 -13.81
C LEU A 171 25.76 -5.63 -14.81
N HIS A 172 25.91 -6.11 -16.04
CA HIS A 172 24.83 -6.13 -17.04
C HIS A 172 23.64 -6.99 -16.60
N SER A 173 23.90 -8.16 -16.03
CA SER A 173 22.87 -9.07 -15.51
C SER A 173 22.05 -8.41 -14.39
N GLU A 174 22.74 -7.78 -13.43
CA GLU A 174 22.11 -7.09 -12.31
C GLU A 174 21.28 -5.88 -12.77
N LEU A 175 21.81 -5.08 -13.69
CA LEU A 175 21.08 -3.94 -14.26
C LEU A 175 19.81 -4.39 -15.01
N ARG A 176 19.87 -5.52 -15.70
CA ARG A 176 18.70 -6.10 -16.37
C ARG A 176 17.64 -6.52 -15.34
N ASN A 177 18.05 -7.21 -14.29
CA ASN A 177 17.15 -7.80 -13.28
C ASN A 177 16.59 -6.80 -12.28
N CYS A 178 17.24 -5.65 -12.07
CA CYS A 178 16.74 -4.68 -11.11
C CYS A 178 15.43 -4.02 -11.57
N THR A 179 14.38 -4.18 -10.77
CA THR A 179 13.04 -3.64 -11.06
C THR A 179 12.69 -2.42 -10.21
N SER A 180 13.66 -1.82 -9.51
CA SER A 180 13.40 -0.68 -8.64
C SER A 180 12.84 0.50 -9.44
N LYS A 181 11.77 1.10 -8.91
CA LYS A 181 11.10 2.27 -9.50
C LYS A 181 11.33 3.54 -8.70
N SER A 182 11.96 3.43 -7.53
CA SER A 182 12.21 4.56 -6.65
C SER A 182 13.65 5.05 -6.84
N PRO A 183 13.87 6.35 -7.07
CA PRO A 183 15.21 6.91 -7.11
C PRO A 183 15.83 6.94 -5.70
N GLY A 184 17.16 7.05 -5.65
CA GLY A 184 17.90 7.25 -4.41
C GLY A 184 17.75 8.68 -3.87
N SER A 185 18.55 9.02 -2.85
CA SER A 185 18.62 10.40 -2.32
C SER A 185 19.21 11.41 -3.32
N ASP A 186 19.83 10.92 -4.39
CA ASP A 186 20.31 11.68 -5.54
C ASP A 186 19.24 11.97 -6.59
N ASP A 187 18.02 11.47 -6.39
CA ASP A 187 16.88 11.57 -7.31
C ASP A 187 17.15 10.95 -8.70
N ILE A 188 18.13 10.04 -8.81
CA ILE A 188 18.45 9.36 -10.07
C ILE A 188 17.60 8.09 -10.20
N ALA A 189 16.66 8.10 -11.14
CA ALA A 189 15.87 6.92 -11.44
C ALA A 189 16.73 5.81 -12.06
N TYR A 190 16.47 4.57 -11.65
CA TYR A 190 17.25 3.41 -12.11
C TYR A 190 17.20 3.19 -13.64
N THR A 191 16.16 3.72 -14.31
CA THR A 191 16.06 3.73 -15.78
C THR A 191 17.22 4.46 -16.44
N PHE A 192 17.80 5.49 -15.81
CA PHE A 192 18.98 6.17 -16.34
C PHE A 192 20.22 5.27 -16.27
N ILE A 193 20.38 4.55 -15.16
CA ILE A 193 21.51 3.64 -14.95
C ILE A 193 21.46 2.47 -15.95
N LYS A 194 20.27 1.92 -16.22
CA LYS A 194 20.08 0.87 -17.24
C LYS A 194 20.44 1.29 -18.66
N ASN A 195 20.38 2.59 -18.96
CA ASN A 195 20.63 3.14 -20.29
C ASN A 195 21.99 3.86 -20.38
N LEU A 196 22.88 3.62 -19.41
CA LEU A 196 24.25 4.15 -19.49
C LEU A 196 24.99 3.57 -20.70
N SER A 197 25.87 4.40 -21.27
CA SER A 197 26.80 3.92 -22.31
C SER A 197 27.75 2.88 -21.75
N GLU A 198 28.25 2.00 -22.62
CA GLU A 198 29.24 0.98 -22.24
C GLU A 198 30.49 1.60 -21.59
N PHE A 199 30.90 2.79 -22.05
CA PHE A 199 31.99 3.54 -21.43
C PHE A 199 31.68 3.90 -19.97
N ALA A 200 30.49 4.43 -19.69
CA ALA A 200 30.08 4.79 -18.34
C ALA A 200 29.93 3.56 -17.43
N LEU A 201 29.41 2.45 -17.96
CA LEU A 201 29.33 1.18 -17.23
C LEU A 201 30.71 0.62 -16.87
N ASN A 202 31.68 0.68 -17.78
CA ASN A 202 33.06 0.28 -17.48
C ASN A 202 33.71 1.17 -16.41
N LYS A 203 33.42 2.47 -16.41
CA LYS A 203 33.87 3.36 -15.33
C LYS A 203 33.23 3.02 -13.99
N MET A 204 31.92 2.75 -13.98
CA MET A 204 31.19 2.31 -12.80
C MET A 204 31.75 1.00 -12.24
N LEU A 205 32.02 0.02 -13.11
CA LEU A 205 32.66 -1.24 -12.75
C LEU A 205 34.05 -1.02 -12.12
N THR A 206 34.84 -0.11 -12.69
CA THR A 206 36.15 0.25 -12.14
C THR A 206 36.02 0.79 -10.71
N ILE A 207 35.03 1.65 -10.45
CA ILE A 207 34.77 2.18 -9.10
C ILE A 207 34.39 1.04 -8.14
N TYR A 208 33.49 0.14 -8.54
CA TYR A 208 33.11 -1.01 -7.71
C TYR A 208 34.30 -1.93 -7.41
N ASN A 209 35.15 -2.20 -8.40
CA ASN A 209 36.33 -3.03 -8.20
C ASN A 209 37.39 -2.36 -7.30
N LEU A 210 37.49 -1.03 -7.31
CA LEU A 210 38.31 -0.28 -6.36
C LEU A 210 37.76 -0.41 -4.93
N ILE A 211 36.44 -0.26 -4.75
CA ILE A 211 35.79 -0.45 -3.45
C ILE A 211 35.99 -1.89 -2.95
N TRP A 212 35.83 -2.87 -3.83
CA TRP A 212 36.03 -4.29 -3.52
C TRP A 212 37.47 -4.60 -3.09
N ALA A 213 38.46 -4.10 -3.83
CA ALA A 213 39.86 -4.38 -3.56
C ALA A 213 40.40 -3.67 -2.31
N HIS A 214 39.95 -2.44 -2.04
CA HIS A 214 40.47 -1.63 -0.95
C HIS A 214 39.59 -1.60 0.30
N GLY A 215 38.33 -2.03 0.20
CA GLY A 215 37.35 -1.95 1.28
C GLY A 215 36.98 -0.52 1.69
N ILE A 216 37.29 0.49 0.86
CA ILE A 216 37.05 1.90 1.16
C ILE A 216 35.74 2.32 0.51
N LEU A 217 34.73 2.59 1.35
CA LEU A 217 33.45 3.12 0.91
C LEU A 217 33.50 4.66 0.78
N PRO A 218 32.79 5.26 -0.19
CA PRO A 218 32.60 6.70 -0.23
C PRO A 218 31.95 7.21 1.06
N ILE A 219 32.48 8.30 1.64
CA ILE A 219 31.95 8.90 2.89
C ILE A 219 30.45 9.21 2.78
N LYS A 220 29.97 9.59 1.59
CA LYS A 220 28.54 9.88 1.37
C LYS A 220 27.62 8.66 1.44
N TRP A 221 28.17 7.44 1.45
CA TRP A 221 27.41 6.20 1.57
C TRP A 221 27.28 5.72 3.03
N CYS A 222 28.01 6.34 3.96
CA CYS A 222 27.97 6.10 5.39
C CYS A 222 27.23 7.23 6.11
#